data_AF-A0AAW4PBR6-F1
#
_entry.id   AF-A0AAW4PBR6-F1
#
_cell.length_a   1.000
_cell.length_b   1.000
_cell.length_c   1.000
_cell.angle_alpha   90.00
_cell.angle_beta   90.00
_cell.angle_gamma   90.00
#
_symmetry.space_group_name_H-M   'P 1'
#
loop_
_entity.id
_entity.type
_entity.pdbx_description
1 polymer ?
#
loop_
_entity_poly.entity_id
_entity_poly.type
_entity_poly.pdbx_seq_one_letter_code
_entity_poly.pdbx_strand_id
1 'polypeptide(L)'
;MSDDALASAVDTREILSSLDYEELFEGTKLEGIEQEDGDITEAVGRRLGELAGRKLGELLGGYLGAMLIGQLLEGSDDGEETAEDEETAGDEESAEESDDETDSDDGEE
;
A
#
# COMPACT_ATOMS: atom_id res chain seq x y z
N MET A 1 35.04 -7.09 2.37
CA MET A 1 34.35 -7.29 1.08
C MET A 1 32.88 -6.99 1.35
N SER A 2 32.27 -6.08 0.60
CA SER A 2 30.87 -5.67 0.81
C SER A 2 29.95 -6.61 0.05
N ASP A 3 28.83 -7.03 0.65
CA ASP A 3 27.86 -7.93 0.04
C ASP A 3 27.21 -7.33 -1.23
N ASP A 4 27.20 -5.99 -1.35
CA ASP A 4 26.77 -5.27 -2.56
C ASP A 4 27.55 -5.65 -3.82
N ALA A 5 28.84 -5.96 -3.69
CA ALA A 5 29.66 -6.38 -4.83
C ALA A 5 29.32 -7.81 -5.30
N LEU A 6 28.77 -8.64 -4.41
CA LEU A 6 28.30 -9.99 -4.76
C LEU A 6 26.90 -9.93 -5.36
N ALA A 7 26.03 -9.06 -4.86
CA ALA A 7 24.69 -8.87 -5.39
C ALA A 7 24.70 -8.29 -6.83
N SER A 8 25.62 -7.37 -7.14
CA SER A 8 25.71 -6.81 -8.50
C SER A 8 26.33 -7.75 -9.53
N ALA A 9 27.06 -8.79 -9.07
CA ALA A 9 27.67 -9.80 -9.94
C ALA A 9 26.68 -10.89 -10.38
N VAL A 10 25.50 -10.96 -9.76
CA VAL A 10 24.47 -11.97 -10.05
C VAL A 10 23.36 -11.33 -10.88
N ASP A 11 23.15 -11.82 -12.10
CA ASP A 11 22.03 -11.39 -12.94
C ASP A 11 20.73 -12.07 -12.46
N THR A 12 20.01 -11.39 -11.58
CA THR A 12 18.76 -11.90 -11.02
C THR A 12 17.66 -12.05 -12.07
N ARG A 13 17.71 -11.28 -13.18
CA ARG A 13 16.69 -11.40 -14.24
C ARG A 13 16.84 -12.71 -14.98
N GLU A 14 18.07 -13.08 -15.31
CA GLU A 14 18.37 -14.36 -15.95
C GLU A 14 17.92 -15.52 -15.07
N ILE A 15 18.23 -15.46 -13.76
CA ILE A 15 17.81 -16.48 -12.80
C ILE A 15 16.29 -16.60 -12.74
N LEU A 16 15.57 -15.48 -12.60
CA LEU A 16 14.12 -15.48 -12.51
C LEU A 16 13.47 -16.00 -13.81
N SER A 17 13.99 -15.63 -14.98
CA SER A 17 13.48 -16.13 -16.26
C SER A 17 13.66 -17.65 -16.46
N SER A 18 14.56 -18.28 -15.69
CA SER A 18 14.84 -19.73 -15.79
C SER A 18 13.94 -20.58 -14.89
N LEU A 19 13.13 -19.96 -14.02
CA LEU A 19 12.27 -20.66 -13.08
C LEU A 19 10.98 -21.15 -13.76
N ASP A 20 10.55 -22.34 -13.35
CA ASP A 20 9.23 -22.86 -13.71
C ASP A 20 8.18 -22.32 -12.73
N TYR A 21 7.54 -21.22 -13.12
CA TYR A 21 6.53 -20.57 -12.29
C TYR A 21 5.22 -21.36 -12.18
N GLU A 22 4.94 -22.27 -13.12
CA GLU A 22 3.76 -23.13 -13.07
C GLU A 22 3.89 -24.11 -11.90
N GLU A 23 5.03 -24.79 -11.81
CA GLU A 23 5.36 -25.69 -10.70
C GLU A 23 5.47 -24.92 -9.37
N LEU A 24 6.11 -23.75 -9.36
CA LEU A 24 6.29 -22.96 -8.14
C LEU A 24 4.97 -22.45 -7.53
N PHE A 25 3.96 -22.22 -8.37
CA PHE A 25 2.67 -21.70 -7.92
C PHE A 25 1.63 -22.79 -7.66
N GLU A 26 1.89 -24.04 -8.02
CA GLU A 26 0.98 -25.16 -7.80
C GLU A 26 0.55 -25.25 -6.32
N GLY A 27 -0.77 -25.30 -6.09
CA GLY A 27 -1.35 -25.39 -4.73
C GLY A 27 -1.26 -24.09 -3.92
N THR A 28 -0.79 -22.99 -4.50
CA THR A 28 -0.73 -21.69 -3.84
C THR A 28 -1.89 -20.79 -4.27
N LYS A 29 -2.03 -19.63 -3.61
CA LYS A 29 -2.95 -18.58 -4.07
C LYS A 29 -2.50 -17.90 -5.36
N LEU A 30 -1.36 -18.26 -5.91
CA LEU A 30 -0.81 -17.75 -7.16
C LEU A 30 -0.98 -18.77 -8.30
N GLU A 31 -1.57 -19.94 -8.03
CA GLU A 31 -1.83 -20.95 -9.05
C GLU A 31 -2.66 -20.37 -10.20
N GLY A 32 -2.29 -20.73 -11.43
CA GLY A 32 -2.88 -20.23 -12.67
C GLY A 32 -2.45 -18.82 -13.07
N ILE A 33 -1.43 -18.25 -12.42
CA ILE A 33 -0.74 -17.07 -12.95
C ILE A 33 0.22 -17.53 -14.05
N GLU A 34 -0.10 -17.16 -15.29
CA GLU A 34 0.73 -17.43 -16.45
C GLU A 34 1.55 -16.17 -16.81
N GLN A 35 2.69 -16.38 -17.47
CA GLN A 35 3.54 -15.32 -17.99
C GLN A 35 2.97 -14.67 -19.28
N GLU A 36 1.68 -14.90 -19.58
CA GLU A 36 1.04 -14.46 -20.82
C GLU A 36 0.70 -12.95 -20.82
N ASP A 37 0.54 -12.34 -19.64
CA ASP A 37 0.17 -10.93 -19.46
C ASP A 37 1.32 -10.06 -18.91
N GLY A 38 2.52 -10.19 -19.47
CA GLY A 38 3.68 -9.37 -19.14
C GLY A 38 4.71 -10.05 -18.23
N ASP A 39 5.52 -9.25 -17.54
CA ASP A 39 6.53 -9.76 -16.60
C ASP A 39 5.82 -10.51 -15.46
N ILE A 40 6.29 -11.72 -15.11
CA ILE A 40 5.69 -12.57 -14.06
C ILE A 40 5.56 -11.82 -12.73
N THR A 41 6.48 -10.88 -12.50
CA THR A 41 6.50 -10.01 -11.32
C THR A 41 5.27 -9.10 -11.26
N GLU A 42 4.82 -8.60 -12.42
CA GLU A 42 3.60 -7.80 -12.53
C GLU A 42 2.36 -8.65 -12.26
N ALA A 43 2.30 -9.86 -12.81
CA ALA A 43 1.16 -10.75 -12.63
C ALA A 43 1.00 -11.18 -11.16
N VAL A 44 2.10 -11.51 -10.49
CA VAL A 44 2.13 -11.77 -9.03
C VAL A 44 1.70 -10.52 -8.26
N GLY A 45 2.24 -9.35 -8.62
CA GLY A 45 1.89 -8.07 -8.00
C GLY A 45 0.40 -7.75 -8.13
N ARG A 46 -0.21 -8.03 -9.28
CA ARG A 46 -1.64 -7.83 -9.56
C ARG A 46 -2.49 -8.72 -8.67
N ARG A 47 -2.18 -10.03 -8.59
CA ARG A 47 -2.90 -10.97 -7.71
C ARG A 47 -2.77 -10.58 -6.24
N LEU A 48 -1.58 -10.20 -5.81
CA LEU A 48 -1.34 -9.78 -4.43
C LEU A 48 -2.08 -8.47 -4.12
N GLY A 49 -2.06 -7.53 -5.07
CA GLY A 49 -2.79 -6.26 -5.00
C GLY A 49 -4.30 -6.46 -4.95
N GLU A 50 -4.87 -7.41 -5.70
CA GLU A 50 -6.28 -7.74 -5.63
C GLU A 50 -6.65 -8.31 -4.24
N LEU A 51 -5.81 -9.20 -3.70
CA LEU A 51 -6.05 -9.83 -2.42
C LEU A 51 -5.96 -8.83 -1.25
N ALA A 52 -4.95 -7.97 -1.28
CA ALA A 52 -4.78 -6.89 -0.31
C ALA A 52 -5.86 -5.81 -0.48
N GLY A 53 -6.14 -5.40 -1.71
CA GLY A 53 -7.11 -4.38 -2.06
C GLY A 53 -8.54 -4.77 -1.67
N ARG A 54 -8.91 -6.05 -1.81
CA ARG A 54 -10.20 -6.56 -1.32
C ARG A 54 -10.33 -6.41 0.20
N LYS A 55 -9.27 -6.75 0.95
CA LYS A 55 -9.26 -6.62 2.41
C LYS A 55 -9.30 -5.15 2.85
N LEU A 56 -8.52 -4.29 2.19
CA LEU A 56 -8.56 -2.85 2.44
C LEU A 56 -9.94 -2.27 2.12
N GLY A 57 -10.51 -2.62 0.98
CA GLY A 57 -11.84 -2.19 0.56
C GLY A 57 -12.95 -2.67 1.50
N GLU A 58 -12.85 -3.88 2.03
CA GLU A 58 -13.78 -4.40 3.06
C GLU A 58 -13.72 -3.56 4.34
N LEU A 59 -12.52 -3.23 4.82
CA LEU A 59 -12.32 -2.42 6.02
C LEU A 59 -12.81 -0.98 5.83
N LEU A 60 -12.36 -0.30 4.78
CA LEU A 60 -12.73 1.08 4.50
C LEU A 60 -14.22 1.17 4.14
N GLY A 61 -14.72 0.27 3.30
CA GLY A 61 -16.12 0.20 2.91
C GLY A 61 -17.03 -0.12 4.10
N GLY A 62 -16.60 -1.00 5.00
CA GLY A 62 -17.32 -1.29 6.25
C GLY A 62 -17.39 -0.07 7.17
N TYR A 63 -16.28 0.65 7.35
CA TYR A 63 -16.23 1.86 8.17
C TYR A 63 -17.07 3.00 7.59
N LEU A 64 -16.90 3.32 6.30
CA LEU A 64 -17.70 4.35 5.61
C LEU A 64 -19.18 3.94 5.55
N GLY A 65 -19.48 2.67 5.30
CA GLY A 65 -20.83 2.16 5.26
C GLY A 65 -21.53 2.27 6.61
N ALA A 66 -20.84 1.95 7.71
CA ALA A 66 -21.38 2.09 9.07
C ALA A 66 -21.66 3.56 9.42
N MET A 67 -20.76 4.48 9.03
CA MET A 67 -20.96 5.92 9.24
C MET A 67 -22.16 6.46 8.45
N LEU A 68 -22.29 6.10 7.16
CA LEU A 68 -23.42 6.51 6.33
C LEU A 68 -24.75 5.92 6.81
N ILE A 69 -24.77 4.65 7.22
CA ILE A 69 -25.95 4.02 7.79
C ILE A 69 -26.33 4.70 9.11
N GLY A 70 -25.36 5.00 9.97
CA GLY A 70 -25.59 5.77 11.20
C GLY A 70 -26.29 7.09 10.90
N GLN A 71 -25.76 7.86 9.96
CA GLN A 71 -26.31 9.15 9.58
C GLN A 71 -27.68 9.07 8.88
N LEU A 72 -27.95 7.99 8.13
CA LEU A 72 -29.24 7.76 7.47
C LEU A 72 -30.32 7.29 8.45
N LEU A 73 -29.94 6.51 9.46
CA LEU A 73 -30.84 6.02 10.50
C LEU A 73 -31.13 7.12 11.53
N GLU A 74 -30.13 7.94 11.87
CA GLU A 74 -30.25 9.11 12.74
C GLU A 74 -31.03 10.26 12.07
N GLY A 75 -30.99 10.34 10.74
CA GLY A 75 -31.87 11.23 9.97
C GLY A 75 -33.32 10.74 9.81
N SER A 76 -33.67 9.55 10.34
CA SER A 76 -35.00 8.94 10.17
C SER A 76 -35.78 8.73 11.48
N ASP A 77 -35.31 9.26 12.61
CA ASP A 77 -36.09 9.38 13.85
C ASP A 77 -36.36 10.87 14.15
N ASP A 78 -37.63 11.23 14.10
CA ASP A 78 -38.16 12.58 14.28
C ASP A 78 -38.29 12.86 15.80
N GLY A 79 -37.58 13.85 16.34
CA GLY A 79 -37.94 14.50 17.61
C GLY A 79 -36.89 14.59 18.73
N GLU A 80 -36.53 15.85 19.05
CA GLU A 80 -36.24 16.35 20.40
C GLU A 80 -35.00 15.82 21.16
N GLU A 81 -33.85 16.48 20.98
CA GLU A 81 -33.21 17.34 22.00
C GLU A 81 -31.86 17.84 21.48
N THR A 82 -31.77 19.15 21.27
CA THR A 82 -30.51 19.87 21.11
C THR A 82 -29.78 19.88 22.45
N ALA A 83 -28.69 19.12 22.56
CA ALA A 83 -27.67 19.32 23.59
C ALA A 83 -26.38 19.81 22.92
N GLU A 84 -26.12 21.08 23.19
CA GLU A 84 -24.96 21.88 22.85
C GLU A 84 -23.74 21.36 23.63
N ASP A 85 -22.60 21.10 22.96
CA ASP A 85 -21.24 21.22 23.55
C ASP A 85 -20.19 21.07 22.41
N GLU A 86 -19.81 22.18 21.79
CA GLU A 86 -18.54 22.89 21.99
C GLU A 86 -17.28 22.17 21.43
N GLU A 87 -16.88 22.64 20.24
CA GLU A 87 -15.51 23.04 19.85
C GLU A 87 -14.34 22.11 20.26
N THR A 88 -13.98 21.15 19.40
CA THR A 88 -12.59 20.64 19.35
C THR A 88 -11.85 21.31 18.21
N ALA A 89 -11.30 22.49 18.51
CA ALA A 89 -10.34 23.17 17.65
C ALA A 89 -9.16 22.25 17.33
N GLY A 90 -8.83 22.17 16.05
CA GLY A 90 -7.67 21.45 15.56
C GLY A 90 -6.39 21.97 16.19
N ASP A 91 -5.62 21.05 16.75
CA ASP A 91 -4.20 21.27 17.03
C ASP A 91 -3.43 20.56 15.92
N GLU A 92 -2.97 21.38 14.98
CA GLU A 92 -2.11 20.98 13.89
C GLU A 92 -0.72 20.74 14.48
N GLU A 93 -0.37 19.48 14.68
CA GLU A 93 0.98 19.04 15.02
C GLU A 93 1.92 19.40 13.86
N SER A 94 2.43 20.62 13.93
CA SER A 94 3.45 21.19 13.07
C SER A 94 4.69 20.31 13.12
N ALA A 95 4.96 19.62 12.02
CA ALA A 95 6.13 18.79 11.84
C ALA A 95 7.40 19.66 11.93
N GLU A 96 8.11 19.49 13.04
CA GLU A 96 9.48 19.92 13.24
C GLU A 96 10.45 19.08 12.37
N GLU A 97 11.57 19.72 12.03
CA GLU A 97 12.83 19.16 11.52
C GLU A 97 12.91 18.75 10.03
N SER A 98 13.64 19.56 9.24
CA SER A 98 14.97 19.13 8.78
C SER A 98 15.70 20.32 8.14
N ASP A 99 16.57 20.91 8.93
CA ASP A 99 17.68 21.75 8.49
C ASP A 99 18.80 20.81 8.02
N ASP A 100 19.02 20.68 6.70
CA ASP A 100 20.19 19.98 6.16
C ASP A 100 20.84 20.86 5.09
N GLU A 101 21.73 21.70 5.58
CA GLU A 101 22.73 22.46 4.83
C GLU A 101 23.73 21.47 4.19
N THR A 102 23.46 20.97 2.99
CA THR A 102 24.54 20.42 2.14
C THR A 102 25.17 21.55 1.34
N ASP A 103 26.10 22.22 2.01
CA ASP A 103 27.24 22.88 1.39
C ASP A 103 28.17 21.80 0.83
N SER A 104 28.28 21.73 -0.48
CA SER A 104 29.35 20.99 -1.16
C SER A 104 29.75 21.78 -2.40
N ASP A 105 30.42 22.88 -2.12
CA ASP A 105 31.53 23.39 -2.90
C ASP A 105 32.57 22.28 -3.09
N ASP A 106 32.70 21.77 -4.32
CA ASP A 106 33.97 21.21 -4.79
C ASP A 106 34.20 21.72 -6.21
N GLY A 107 34.99 22.79 -6.25
CA GLY A 107 35.50 23.37 -7.48
C GLY A 107 36.66 22.57 -8.06
N GLU A 108 36.77 22.73 -9.37
CA GLU A 108 38.01 22.88 -10.13
C GLU A 108 38.88 21.62 -10.44
N GLU A 109 38.98 21.41 -11.77
CA GLU A 109 40.09 20.83 -12.56
C GLU A 109 40.12 19.31 -12.85
#